data_AF-A0A3D5VCN3-F1
#
_entry.id   AF-A0A3D5VCN3-F1
#
_cell.length_a   1.000
_cell.length_b   1.000
_cell.length_c   1.000
_cell.angle_alpha   90.00
_cell.angle_beta   90.00
_cell.angle_gamma   90.00
#
_symmetry.space_group_name_H-M   'P 1'
#
loop_
_entity.id
_entity.type
_entity.pdbx_description
1 polymer ?
#
loop_
_entity_poly.entity_id
_entity_poly.type
_entity_poly.pdbx_seq_one_letter_code
_entity_poly.pdbx_strand_id
1 'polypeptide(L)'
;MGNRDNFGPVVVPAGAYFVMGDNRDLSLDSRYWGFLNREFITGSPSLIVFSQGEKPVNSMREYLIKERNNLHKESSIRWGRTFKLIH
;
A
#
# COMPACT_ATOMS: atom_id res chain seq x y z
N MET A 1 -11.69 -21.25 8.52
CA MET A 1 -10.34 -21.51 7.98
C MET A 1 -10.40 -21.28 6.48
N GLY A 2 -10.02 -20.09 6.01
CA GLY A 2 -9.98 -19.76 4.59
C GLY A 2 -8.52 -19.71 4.16
N ASN A 3 -8.16 -20.47 3.14
CA ASN A 3 -6.85 -20.43 2.53
C ASN A 3 -6.68 -19.03 1.89
N ARG A 4 -5.99 -18.10 2.58
CA ARG A 4 -5.79 -16.71 2.12
C ARG A 4 -5.20 -16.66 0.71
N ASP A 5 -4.36 -17.64 0.42
CA ASP A 5 -3.63 -17.78 -0.83
C ASP A 5 -4.52 -18.37 -1.93
N ASN A 6 -5.58 -19.10 -1.55
CA ASN A 6 -6.54 -19.73 -2.46
C ASN A 6 -7.98 -19.27 -2.15
N PHE A 7 -8.24 -17.97 -2.34
CA PHE A 7 -9.59 -17.41 -2.22
C PHE A 7 -10.39 -17.58 -3.52
N GLY A 8 -11.63 -18.07 -3.40
CA GLY A 8 -12.60 -18.13 -4.50
C GLY A 8 -12.82 -19.54 -5.07
N PRO A 9 -13.49 -19.65 -6.24
CA PRO A 9 -13.99 -18.57 -7.08
C PRO A 9 -15.21 -17.85 -6.48
N VAL A 10 -15.39 -16.56 -6.82
CA VAL A 10 -16.58 -15.77 -6.45
C VAL A 10 -17.07 -14.97 -7.65
N VAL A 11 -18.39 -14.79 -7.75
CA VAL A 11 -19.03 -13.90 -8.74
C VAL A 11 -19.40 -12.61 -8.02
N VAL A 12 -18.93 -11.47 -8.52
CA VAL A 12 -19.23 -10.16 -7.95
C VAL A 12 -20.64 -9.74 -8.39
N PRO A 13 -21.55 -9.39 -7.46
CA PRO A 13 -22.88 -8.89 -7.82
C PRO A 13 -22.82 -7.59 -8.62
N ALA A 14 -23.87 -7.34 -9.39
CA ALA A 14 -24.02 -6.06 -10.09
C ALA A 14 -24.02 -4.89 -9.08
N GLY A 15 -23.34 -3.80 -9.42
CA GLY A 15 -23.24 -2.61 -8.56
C GLY A 15 -22.30 -2.76 -7.36
N ALA A 16 -21.57 -3.87 -7.25
CA ALA A 16 -20.59 -4.11 -6.21
C ALA A 16 -19.18 -4.35 -6.77
N TYR A 17 -18.19 -4.27 -5.90
CA TYR A 17 -16.77 -4.44 -6.22
C TYR A 17 -16.13 -5.43 -5.26
N PHE A 18 -15.25 -6.27 -5.79
CA PHE A 18 -14.30 -7.02 -4.99
C PHE A 18 -12.99 -6.23 -4.95
N VAL A 19 -12.58 -5.78 -3.77
CA VAL A 19 -11.37 -4.96 -3.60
C VAL A 19 -10.32 -5.71 -2.81
N MET A 20 -9.05 -5.43 -3.13
CA MET A 20 -7.90 -6.04 -2.47
C MET A 20 -6.84 -4.97 -2.18
N GLY A 21 -6.20 -5.05 -1.02
CA GLY A 21 -5.02 -4.24 -0.74
C GLY A 21 -3.78 -4.82 -1.40
N ASP A 22 -2.83 -3.97 -1.78
CA ASP A 22 -1.55 -4.42 -2.36
C ASP A 22 -0.73 -5.26 -1.37
N ASN A 23 -0.79 -4.93 -0.08
CA ASN A 23 -0.16 -5.71 0.98
C ASN A 23 -1.05 -6.91 1.38
N ARG A 24 -1.02 -7.95 0.55
CA ARG A 24 -1.97 -9.09 0.60
C ARG A 24 -2.04 -9.79 1.94
N ASP A 25 -0.92 -9.93 2.63
CA ASP A 25 -0.83 -10.64 3.91
C ASP A 25 -1.44 -9.86 5.07
N LEU A 26 -1.44 -8.53 4.97
CA LEU A 26 -1.89 -7.64 6.04
C LEU A 26 -3.12 -6.81 5.67
N SER A 27 -3.76 -7.11 4.53
CA SER A 27 -4.97 -6.41 4.12
C SER A 27 -6.22 -7.13 4.63
N LEU A 28 -7.04 -6.42 5.39
CA LEU A 28 -8.42 -6.81 5.71
C LEU A 28 -9.33 -6.28 4.61
N ASP A 29 -9.36 -6.99 3.48
CA ASP A 29 -10.09 -6.62 2.27
C ASP A 29 -11.28 -7.56 1.98
N SER A 30 -11.82 -7.55 0.76
CA SER A 30 -13.03 -8.30 0.39
C SER A 30 -12.94 -9.80 0.64
N ARG A 31 -11.73 -10.36 0.82
CA ARG A 31 -11.54 -11.75 1.25
C ARG A 31 -12.08 -12.04 2.66
N TYR A 32 -12.28 -11.00 3.48
CA TYR A 32 -12.80 -11.10 4.86
C TYR A 32 -14.23 -10.61 5.00
N TRP A 33 -14.55 -9.45 4.42
CA TRP A 33 -15.81 -8.75 4.68
C TRP A 33 -16.75 -8.71 3.46
N GLY A 34 -16.40 -9.33 2.34
CA GLY A 34 -17.25 -9.43 1.16
C GLY A 34 -17.14 -8.23 0.22
N PHE A 35 -18.22 -7.92 -0.51
CA PHE A 35 -18.17 -6.93 -1.60
C PHE A 35 -18.47 -5.50 -1.11
N LEU A 36 -17.89 -4.53 -1.80
CA LEU A 36 -18.12 -3.10 -1.59
C LEU A 36 -19.17 -2.58 -2.57
N ASN A 37 -20.27 -2.01 -2.08
CA ASN A 37 -21.25 -1.35 -2.95
C ASN A 37 -20.65 -0.11 -3.62
N ARG A 38 -21.02 0.13 -4.89
CA ARG A 38 -20.59 1.30 -5.68
C ARG A 38 -20.87 2.63 -4.97
N GLU A 39 -21.99 2.74 -4.28
CA GLU A 39 -22.41 3.96 -3.59
C GLU A 39 -21.42 4.46 -2.52
N PHE A 40 -20.59 3.55 -1.98
CA PHE A 40 -19.57 3.89 -0.99
C PHE A 40 -18.22 4.28 -1.61
N ILE A 41 -18.09 4.27 -2.94
CA ILE A 41 -16.85 4.64 -3.64
C ILE A 41 -16.88 6.12 -3.99
N THR A 42 -16.01 6.90 -3.35
CA THR A 42 -15.88 8.34 -3.59
C THR A 42 -15.13 8.67 -4.88
N GLY A 43 -14.13 7.88 -5.25
CA GLY A 43 -13.32 8.15 -6.44
C GLY A 43 -12.02 7.33 -6.48
N SER A 44 -11.13 7.71 -7.41
CA SER A 44 -9.84 7.05 -7.62
C SER A 44 -8.69 7.95 -7.15
N PRO A 45 -7.69 7.41 -6.44
CA PRO A 45 -6.51 8.17 -6.05
C PRO A 45 -5.69 8.56 -7.30
N SER A 46 -5.29 9.83 -7.40
CA SER A 46 -4.60 10.37 -8.59
C SER A 46 -3.23 10.99 -8.30
N LEU A 47 -2.98 11.49 -7.09
CA LEU A 47 -1.76 12.21 -6.74
C LEU A 47 -1.32 11.91 -5.31
N ILE A 48 -0.03 11.61 -5.13
CA ILE A 48 0.59 11.61 -3.80
C ILE A 48 1.01 13.05 -3.49
N VAL A 49 0.21 13.78 -2.72
CA VAL A 49 0.52 15.19 -2.37
C VAL A 49 1.76 15.30 -1.49
N PHE A 50 1.93 14.37 -0.56
CA PHE A 50 3.04 14.41 0.39
C PHE A 50 3.44 13.01 0.85
N SER A 51 4.73 12.83 1.13
CA SER A 51 5.24 11.57 1.66
C SER A 51 6.41 11.81 2.59
N GLN A 52 6.24 11.41 3.85
CA GLN A 52 7.29 11.37 4.86
C GLN A 52 7.56 9.91 5.27
N GLY A 53 8.78 9.62 5.68
CA GLY A 53 9.22 8.33 6.17
C GLY A 53 10.68 8.07 5.87
N GLU A 54 11.25 7.09 6.54
CA GLU A 54 12.59 6.65 6.23
C GLU A 54 12.64 6.08 4.81
N LYS A 55 13.71 6.41 4.08
CA LYS A 55 13.96 5.76 2.79
C LYS A 55 14.26 4.28 3.07
N PRO A 56 13.70 3.35 2.28
CA PRO A 56 14.01 1.95 2.44
C PRO A 56 15.51 1.76 2.24
N VAL A 57 16.09 0.91 3.10
CA VAL A 57 17.47 0.49 2.98
C VAL A 57 17.48 -0.75 2.09
N ASN A 58 18.23 -0.71 1.00
CA ASN A 58 18.19 -1.76 -0.02
C ASN A 58 19.32 -2.79 0.13
N SER A 59 20.26 -2.56 1.05
CA SER A 59 21.35 -3.50 1.32
C SER A 59 21.84 -3.46 2.76
N MET A 60 22.43 -4.56 3.22
CA MET A 60 23.09 -4.65 4.53
C MET A 60 24.21 -3.60 4.67
N ARG A 61 24.93 -3.31 3.58
CA ARG A 61 25.97 -2.28 3.56
C ARG A 61 25.39 -0.89 3.84
N GLU A 62 24.27 -0.54 3.19
CA GLU A 62 23.58 0.72 3.43
C GLU A 62 23.05 0.82 4.87
N TYR A 63 22.54 -0.29 5.43
CA TYR A 63 22.10 -0.34 6.82
C TYR A 63 23.25 -0.02 7.78
N LEU A 64 24.38 -0.71 7.63
CA LEU A 64 25.56 -0.51 8.48
C LEU A 64 26.15 0.90 8.32
N ILE A 65 26.12 1.48 7.12
CA ILE A 65 26.54 2.87 6.89
C ILE A 65 25.61 3.84 7.62
N LYS A 66 24.30 3.61 7.60
CA LYS A 66 23.29 4.43 8.30
C LYS A 66 23.49 4.38 9.82
N GLU A 67 23.65 3.18 10.38
CA GLU A 67 23.91 2.97 11.82
C GLU A 67 25.25 3.58 12.27
N ARG A 68 26.33 3.34 11.50
CA ARG A 68 27.67 3.82 11.83
C ARG A 68 27.76 5.34 11.78
N ASN A 69 27.14 5.95 10.79
CA ASN A 69 27.35 7.37 10.57
C ASN A 69 26.63 8.22 11.61
N ASN A 70 25.50 7.82 12.23
CA ASN A 70 24.79 8.64 13.24
C ASN A 70 24.59 10.14 12.84
N LEU A 71 24.70 10.44 11.54
CA LEU A 71 25.07 11.76 11.04
C LEU A 71 24.04 12.22 10.04
N HIS A 72 23.40 13.30 10.49
CA HIS A 72 22.51 14.21 9.78
C HIS A 72 21.23 13.57 9.28
N LYS A 73 20.17 13.97 10.00
CA LYS A 73 18.75 13.77 9.73
C LYS A 73 18.43 14.37 8.36
N GLU A 74 18.82 13.65 7.31
CA GLU A 74 18.32 13.85 5.97
C GLU A 74 16.81 14.03 6.06
N SER A 75 16.27 14.96 5.27
CA SER A 75 14.83 15.20 5.27
C SER A 75 14.12 13.86 5.11
N SER A 76 13.25 13.52 6.06
CA SER A 76 12.43 12.31 5.97
C SER A 76 11.37 12.41 4.87
N ILE A 77 11.39 13.48 4.07
CA ILE A 77 10.55 13.60 2.88
C ILE A 77 11.04 12.66 1.79
N ARG A 78 10.13 11.82 1.29
CA ARG A 78 10.36 10.89 0.18
C ARG A 78 10.03 11.57 -1.13
N TRP A 79 10.92 12.47 -1.58
CA TRP A 79 10.73 13.28 -2.78
C TRP A 79 10.37 12.49 -4.05
N GLY A 80 10.88 11.27 -4.23
CA GLY A 80 10.51 10.41 -5.36
C GLY A 80 9.06 9.90 -5.35
N ARG A 81 8.29 10.18 -4.28
CA ARG A 81 6.87 9.87 -4.16
C ARG A 81 6.00 11.12 -4.15
N THR A 82 6.48 12.22 -3.57
CA THR A 82 5.73 13.49 -3.52
C THR A 82 5.49 14.02 -4.93
N PHE A 83 4.26 14.49 -5.19
CA PHE A 83 3.76 14.92 -6.50
C PHE A 83 3.77 13.84 -7.59
N LYS A 84 3.89 12.56 -7.20
CA LYS A 84 3.79 11.45 -8.14
C LYS A 84 2.33 11.21 -8.50
N LEU A 85 2.03 11.23 -9.80
CA LEU A 85 0.75 10.80 -10.35
C LEU A 85 0.60 9.29 -10.21
N ILE A 86 -0.60 8.86 -9.85
CA ILE A 86 -1.00 7.46 -9.84
C ILE A 86 -1.77 7.20 -11.13
N HIS A 87 -1.30 6.21 -11.89
CA HIS A 87 -1.87 5.79 -13.17
C HIS A 87 -2.19 4.30 -13.13
#